data_AF-A0A4Y2Q794-F1
#
_entry.id   AF-A0A4Y2Q794-F1
#
_cell.length_a   1.000
_cell.length_b   1.000
_cell.length_c   1.000
_cell.angle_alpha   90.00
_cell.angle_beta   90.00
_cell.angle_gamma   90.00
#
_symmetry.space_group_name_H-M   'P 1'
#
loop_
_entity.id
_entity.type
_entity.pdbx_description
1 polymer ?
#
loop_
_entity_poly.entity_id
_entity_poly.type
_entity_poly.pdbx_seq_one_letter_code
_entity_poly.pdbx_strand_id
1 'polypeptide(L)'
;MPNPSPIECDSSSKDKDVSSAGSKSSQRNPTNSQSKVGGVDSVELLITQIQDFNFDPSVTKALISPLQELIKIFINKSREIRAGIRGELIDRMVAPYVKIFQDRHTTYLENIMITLVMSTSIRDNIRLKFMKAN
;
A
#
# COMPACT_ATOMS: atom_id res chain seq x y z
N MET A 1 23.78 38.79 39.34
CA MET A 1 23.87 37.63 40.29
C MET A 1 23.62 38.17 41.69
N PRO A 2 22.90 37.49 42.61
CA PRO A 2 22.55 36.06 42.68
C PRO A 2 21.05 35.72 42.87
N ASN A 3 20.59 34.75 42.06
CA ASN A 3 19.89 33.47 42.28
C ASN A 3 19.32 33.08 43.69
N PRO A 4 18.60 31.93 43.81
CA PRO A 4 17.17 31.65 43.57
C PRO A 4 16.48 31.16 44.86
N SER A 5 15.23 30.70 44.79
CA SER A 5 14.75 29.71 45.76
C SER A 5 13.88 28.64 45.10
N PRO A 6 13.92 27.42 45.64
CA PRO A 6 13.75 26.17 44.91
C PRO A 6 12.36 25.58 45.16
N ILE A 7 11.78 24.95 44.15
CA ILE A 7 10.74 23.94 44.38
C ILE A 7 11.41 22.60 44.13
N GLU A 8 12.05 22.11 45.19
CA GLU A 8 12.20 20.69 45.45
C GLU A 8 10.84 20.20 45.94
N CYS A 9 10.21 19.28 45.21
CA CYS A 9 9.24 18.39 45.82
C CYS A 9 9.68 16.97 45.50
N ASP A 10 10.16 16.36 46.56
CA ASP A 10 10.75 15.05 46.70
C ASP A 10 9.68 13.95 46.64
N SER A 11 10.11 12.80 46.11
CA SER A 11 9.65 11.44 46.41
C SER A 11 8.15 11.08 46.34
N SER A 12 7.83 10.18 45.41
CA SER A 12 7.28 8.88 45.83
C SER A 12 7.53 7.80 44.78
N SER A 13 8.48 6.93 45.10
CA SER A 13 8.64 5.61 44.51
C SER A 13 7.42 4.74 44.80
N LYS A 14 6.89 4.06 43.79
CA LYS A 14 6.12 2.85 44.00
C LYS A 14 6.37 1.86 42.87
N ASP A 15 7.39 1.04 43.09
CA ASP A 15 7.57 -0.22 42.41
C ASP A 15 6.31 -1.08 42.60
N LYS A 16 5.80 -1.60 41.50
CA LYS A 16 4.95 -2.79 41.50
C LYS A 16 5.21 -3.58 40.24
N ASP A 17 6.25 -4.41 40.31
CA ASP A 17 6.39 -5.60 39.50
C ASP A 17 5.17 -6.51 39.71
N VAL A 18 4.46 -6.81 38.62
CA VAL A 18 3.77 -8.09 38.44
C VAL A 18 4.08 -8.57 37.03
N SER A 19 4.77 -9.70 37.02
CA SER A 19 5.25 -10.42 35.85
C SER A 19 4.14 -10.99 34.97
N SER A 20 4.56 -11.22 33.73
CA SER A 20 4.35 -12.40 32.91
C SER A 20 3.43 -12.31 31.68
N ALA A 21 4.02 -12.87 30.63
CA ALA A 21 3.42 -13.50 29.45
C ALA A 21 3.07 -12.60 28.25
N GLY A 22 3.95 -12.68 27.25
CA GLY A 22 3.49 -12.96 25.88
C GLY A 22 3.11 -11.76 25.03
N SER A 23 3.98 -10.77 24.90
CA SER A 23 3.83 -9.78 23.83
C SER A 23 4.30 -10.39 22.50
N LYS A 24 3.37 -11.03 21.79
CA LYS A 24 3.47 -11.17 20.33
C LYS A 24 3.60 -9.76 19.76
N SER A 25 4.81 -9.38 19.36
CA SER A 25 5.07 -8.18 18.58
C SER A 25 4.33 -8.31 17.25
N SER A 26 3.06 -7.91 17.25
CA SER A 26 2.38 -7.49 16.04
C SER A 26 2.96 -6.13 15.70
N GLN A 27 3.96 -6.14 14.83
CA GLN A 27 4.46 -4.97 14.13
C GLN A 27 3.33 -4.41 13.26
N ARG A 28 2.38 -3.69 13.88
CA ARG A 28 1.44 -2.84 13.17
C ARG A 28 2.16 -1.54 12.86
N ASN A 29 2.41 -1.34 11.57
CA ASN A 29 2.98 -0.12 11.00
C ASN A 29 2.22 1.13 11.51
N PRO A 30 2.92 2.23 11.86
CA PRO A 30 2.27 3.48 12.24
C PRO A 30 1.82 4.23 10.98
N THR A 31 0.78 3.78 10.30
CA THR A 31 0.41 4.29 8.96
C THR A 31 -0.47 5.55 8.93
N ASN A 32 -0.71 6.25 10.04
CA ASN A 32 -1.64 7.40 10.02
C ASN A 32 -0.99 8.79 10.14
N SER A 33 0.34 8.88 10.20
CA SER A 33 1.04 10.17 10.38
C SER A 33 1.87 10.62 9.16
N GLN A 34 2.14 9.72 8.20
CA GLN A 34 3.04 10.00 7.06
C GLN A 34 2.33 10.58 5.82
N SER A 35 1.02 10.35 5.70
CA SER A 35 0.16 10.81 4.60
C SER A 35 0.03 12.34 4.47
N LYS A 36 0.40 13.13 5.49
CA LYS A 36 0.37 14.60 5.42
C LYS A 36 1.35 15.22 4.41
N VAL A 37 2.30 14.43 3.88
CA VAL A 37 3.28 14.90 2.90
C VAL A 37 2.78 14.61 1.50
N GLY A 38 2.51 15.67 0.74
CA GLY A 38 2.01 15.57 -0.63
C GLY A 38 2.85 14.63 -1.50
N GLY A 39 2.17 13.66 -2.13
CA GLY A 39 2.75 12.64 -3.00
C GLY A 39 3.05 11.30 -2.32
N VAL A 40 3.08 11.22 -0.99
CA VAL A 40 3.31 9.94 -0.28
C VAL A 40 2.17 8.95 -0.54
N ASP A 41 0.91 9.42 -0.47
CA ASP A 41 -0.27 8.57 -0.68
C ASP A 41 -0.28 7.86 -2.04
N SER A 42 0.15 8.56 -3.10
CA SER A 42 0.22 7.98 -4.45
C SER A 42 1.28 6.88 -4.55
N VAL A 43 2.39 7.03 -3.83
CA VAL A 43 3.46 6.02 -3.79
C VAL A 43 3.03 4.83 -2.94
N GLU A 44 2.35 5.06 -1.81
CA GLU A 44 1.77 4.00 -0.97
C GLU A 44 0.74 3.18 -1.74
N LEU A 45 -0.17 3.85 -2.49
CA LEU A 45 -1.14 3.18 -3.35
C LEU A 45 -0.45 2.25 -4.37
N LEU A 46 0.62 2.72 -5.00
CA LEU A 46 1.38 1.90 -5.95
C LEU A 46 2.02 0.68 -5.27
N ILE A 47 2.56 0.84 -4.06
CA ILE A 47 3.12 -0.28 -3.28
C ILE A 47 2.03 -1.33 -2.98
N THR A 48 0.86 -0.90 -2.54
CA THR A 48 -0.27 -1.81 -2.27
C THR A 48 -0.67 -2.56 -3.54
N GLN A 49 -0.80 -1.87 -4.67
CA GLN A 49 -1.11 -2.51 -5.95
C GLN A 49 -0.05 -3.57 -6.29
N ILE A 50 1.25 -3.25 -6.22
CA ILE A 50 2.33 -4.21 -6.49
C ILE A 50 2.23 -5.46 -5.61
N GLN A 51 1.85 -5.30 -4.35
CA GLN A 51 1.65 -6.43 -3.42
C GLN A 51 0.45 -7.30 -3.84
N ASP A 52 -0.64 -6.68 -4.28
CA ASP A 52 -1.86 -7.38 -4.74
C ASP A 52 -1.62 -8.22 -6.00
N PHE A 53 -0.62 -7.86 -6.83
CA PHE A 53 -0.25 -8.64 -8.02
C PHE A 53 0.42 -9.98 -7.72
N ASN A 54 0.82 -10.24 -6.47
CA ASN A 54 1.42 -11.51 -6.07
C ASN A 54 2.60 -11.93 -6.97
N PHE A 55 3.48 -10.98 -7.34
CA PHE A 55 4.71 -11.28 -8.06
C PHE A 55 5.65 -12.15 -7.22
N ASP A 56 6.65 -12.75 -7.87
CA ASP A 56 7.74 -13.42 -7.17
C ASP A 56 8.31 -12.49 -6.07
N PRO A 57 8.59 -13.01 -4.86
CA PRO A 57 9.07 -12.19 -3.74
C PRO A 57 10.31 -11.34 -4.07
N SER A 58 11.21 -11.84 -4.92
CA SER A 58 12.40 -11.11 -5.35
C SER A 58 12.05 -9.89 -6.22
N VAL A 59 11.08 -10.06 -7.13
CA VAL A 59 10.57 -9.00 -8.01
C VAL A 59 9.78 -7.98 -7.20
N THR A 60 8.89 -8.43 -6.31
CA THR A 60 8.13 -7.57 -5.40
C THR A 60 9.07 -6.69 -4.58
N LYS A 61 10.13 -7.27 -4.00
CA LYS A 61 11.12 -6.53 -3.22
C LYS A 61 11.89 -5.51 -4.07
N ALA A 62 12.31 -5.90 -5.28
CA ALA A 62 13.02 -5.01 -6.20
C ALA A 62 12.16 -3.80 -6.63
N LEU A 63 10.85 -3.98 -6.76
CA LEU A 63 9.91 -2.91 -7.10
C LEU A 63 9.54 -2.02 -5.91
N ILE A 64 9.36 -2.59 -4.72
CA ILE A 64 8.93 -1.85 -3.53
C ILE A 64 10.10 -1.06 -2.90
N SER A 65 11.33 -1.59 -2.90
CA SER A 65 12.47 -0.95 -2.22
C SER A 65 12.72 0.49 -2.70
N PRO A 66 12.77 0.78 -4.01
CA PRO A 66 12.93 2.16 -4.49
C PRO A 66 11.75 3.07 -4.14
N LEU A 67 10.52 2.54 -4.10
CA LEU A 67 9.32 3.30 -3.72
C LEU A 67 9.32 3.66 -2.23
N GLN A 68 9.78 2.76 -1.37
CA GLN A 68 9.96 3.04 0.06
C GLN A 68 11.06 4.08 0.30
N GLU A 69 12.14 4.06 -0.47
CA GLU A 69 13.17 5.11 -0.44
C GLU A 69 12.59 6.45 -0.90
N LEU A 70 11.76 6.45 -1.94
CA LEU A 70 11.09 7.65 -2.42
C LEU A 70 10.19 8.29 -1.35
N ILE A 71 9.41 7.47 -0.62
CA ILE A 71 8.61 7.95 0.52
C ILE A 71 9.50 8.59 1.59
N LYS A 72 10.62 7.94 1.95
CA LYS A 72 11.57 8.49 2.94
C LYS A 72 12.13 9.83 2.48
N ILE A 73 12.48 9.95 1.19
CA ILE A 73 12.96 11.21 0.60
C ILE A 73 11.87 12.29 0.69
N PHE A 74 10.63 11.98 0.32
CA PHE A 74 9.54 12.94 0.37
C PHE A 74 9.27 13.46 1.78
N ILE A 75 9.36 12.60 2.79
CA ILE A 75 9.15 12.97 4.19
C ILE A 75 10.34 13.78 4.72
N ASN A 76 11.56 13.24 4.60
CA ASN A 76 12.75 13.81 5.22
C ASN A 76 13.23 15.09 4.53
N LYS A 77 13.06 15.17 3.21
CA LYS A 77 13.49 16.31 2.37
C LYS A 77 12.29 17.14 1.89
N SER A 78 11.16 17.06 2.60
CA SER A 78 9.90 17.74 2.25
C SER A 78 10.02 19.25 2.07
N ARG A 79 11.01 19.91 2.69
CA ARG A 79 11.27 21.36 2.52
C ARG A 79 12.20 21.68 1.36
N GLU A 80 13.04 20.73 0.98
CA GLU A 80 14.06 20.87 -0.07
C GLU A 80 13.49 20.58 -1.46
N ILE A 81 12.52 19.65 -1.53
CA ILE A 81 11.86 19.28 -2.78
C ILE A 81 10.62 20.15 -2.96
N ARG A 82 10.66 21.06 -3.95
CA ARG A 82 9.52 21.91 -4.29
C ARG A 82 8.28 21.05 -4.58
N ALA A 83 7.12 21.47 -4.09
CA ALA A 83 5.86 20.73 -4.28
C ALA A 83 5.57 20.41 -5.75
N GLY A 84 5.89 21.33 -6.68
CA GLY A 84 5.76 21.09 -8.12
C GLY A 84 6.65 19.96 -8.65
N ILE A 85 7.86 19.78 -8.12
CA ILE A 85 8.76 18.70 -8.52
C ILE A 85 8.24 17.35 -7.99
N ARG A 86 7.67 17.35 -6.77
CA ARG A 86 6.98 16.16 -6.23
C ARG A 86 5.78 15.78 -7.10
N GLY A 87 4.94 16.75 -7.44
CA GLY A 87 3.80 16.55 -8.34
C GLY A 87 4.25 15.98 -9.70
N GLU A 88 5.24 16.60 -10.35
CA GLU A 88 5.77 16.11 -11.62
C GLU A 88 6.35 14.69 -11.54
N LEU A 89 7.02 14.33 -10.44
CA LEU A 89 7.52 12.98 -10.25
C LEU A 89 6.38 11.97 -10.10
N ILE A 90 5.33 12.33 -9.35
CA ILE A 90 4.14 11.49 -9.23
C ILE A 90 3.45 11.35 -10.60
N ASP A 91 3.20 12.45 -11.30
CA ASP A 91 2.46 12.44 -12.55
C ASP A 91 3.22 11.73 -13.68
N ARG A 92 4.54 11.87 -13.74
CA ARG A 92 5.36 11.30 -14.83
C ARG A 92 5.89 9.90 -14.54
N MET A 93 6.18 9.57 -13.28
CA MET A 93 6.72 8.25 -12.93
C MET A 93 5.68 7.38 -12.26
N VAL A 94 4.99 7.85 -11.22
CA VAL A 94 4.11 6.97 -10.41
C VAL A 94 2.78 6.68 -11.11
N ALA A 95 2.11 7.71 -11.64
CA ALA A 95 0.79 7.59 -12.25
C ALA A 95 0.74 6.61 -13.44
N PRO A 96 1.73 6.57 -14.37
CA PRO A 96 1.74 5.58 -15.44
C PRO A 96 1.81 4.14 -14.93
N TYR A 97 2.59 3.86 -13.88
CA TYR A 97 2.65 2.52 -13.30
C TYR A 97 1.33 2.15 -12.63
N VAL A 98 0.74 3.05 -11.83
CA VAL A 98 -0.58 2.85 -11.22
C VAL A 98 -1.62 2.50 -12.28
N LYS A 99 -1.62 3.23 -13.41
CA LYS A 99 -2.52 2.96 -14.53
C LYS A 99 -2.27 1.60 -15.17
N ILE A 100 -1.02 1.23 -15.46
CA ILE A 100 -0.67 -0.09 -16.01
C ILE A 100 -1.19 -1.22 -15.10
N PHE A 101 -1.06 -1.06 -13.79
CA PHE A 101 -1.55 -2.03 -12.82
C PHE A 101 -3.08 -2.10 -12.84
N GLN A 102 -3.79 -0.97 -12.84
CA GLN A 102 -5.26 -0.95 -12.96
C GLN A 102 -5.78 -1.55 -14.27
N ASP A 103 -5.16 -1.21 -15.40
CA ASP A 103 -5.57 -1.67 -16.74
C ASP A 103 -5.40 -3.19 -16.90
N ARG A 104 -4.39 -3.79 -16.26
CA ARG A 104 -4.21 -5.25 -16.25
C ARG A 104 -5.33 -5.99 -15.51
N HIS A 105 -5.82 -5.45 -14.39
CA HIS A 105 -6.99 -6.02 -13.72
C HIS A 105 -8.21 -6.01 -14.64
N THR A 106 -8.42 -4.89 -15.35
CA THR A 106 -9.52 -4.75 -16.32
C THR A 106 -9.41 -5.77 -17.46
N THR A 107 -8.23 -5.90 -18.06
CA THR A 107 -7.98 -6.87 -19.15
C THR A 107 -8.21 -8.32 -18.70
N TYR A 108 -7.78 -8.68 -17.48
CA TYR A 108 -7.98 -10.02 -16.94
C TYR A 108 -9.47 -10.34 -16.72
N LEU A 109 -10.23 -9.39 -16.17
CA LEU A 109 -11.67 -9.53 -15.97
C LEU A 109 -12.42 -9.62 -17.31
N GLU A 110 -12.03 -8.82 -18.31
CA GLU A 110 -12.59 -8.91 -19.67
C GLU A 110 -12.38 -10.31 -20.27
N ASN A 111 -11.18 -10.88 -20.16
CA ASN A 111 -10.89 -12.22 -20.67
C ASN A 111 -11.71 -13.31 -19.97
N ILE A 112 -11.93 -13.21 -18.65
CA ILE A 112 -12.83 -14.13 -17.92
C ILE A 112 -14.26 -14.00 -18.43
N MET A 113 -14.77 -12.78 -18.58
CA MET A 113 -16.13 -12.53 -19.05
C MET A 113 -16.35 -13.08 -20.46
N ILE A 114 -15.41 -12.84 -21.38
CA ILE A 114 -15.46 -13.39 -22.75
C ILE A 114 -15.50 -14.92 -22.71
N THR A 115 -14.66 -15.54 -21.88
CA THR A 115 -14.60 -17.00 -21.74
C THR A 115 -15.93 -17.57 -21.21
N LEU A 116 -16.53 -16.91 -20.20
CA LEU A 116 -17.82 -17.32 -19.64
C LEU A 116 -18.97 -17.19 -20.65
N VAL A 117 -19.03 -16.09 -21.39
CA VAL A 117 -20.03 -15.86 -22.44
C VAL A 117 -19.91 -16.93 -23.53
N MET A 118 -18.70 -17.23 -23.99
CA MET A 118 -18.46 -18.29 -24.98
C MET A 118 -18.89 -19.67 -24.46
N SER A 119 -18.53 -20.01 -23.22
CA SER A 119 -18.91 -21.30 -22.62
C SER A 119 -20.43 -21.46 -22.46
N THR A 120 -21.14 -20.37 -22.18
CA THR A 120 -22.61 -20.35 -22.08
C THR A 120 -23.25 -20.54 -23.46
N SER A 121 -22.75 -19.82 -24.47
CA SER A 121 -23.21 -19.94 -25.86
C SER A 121 -23.03 -21.37 -26.41
N ILE A 122 -21.89 -22.01 -26.13
CA ILE A 122 -21.63 -23.41 -26.51
C ILE A 122 -22.62 -24.35 -25.83
N ARG A 123 -22.85 -24.18 -24.52
CA ARG A 123 -23.79 -24.98 -23.73
C ARG A 123 -25.20 -24.90 -24.30
N ASP A 124 -25.65 -23.70 -24.65
CA ASP A 124 -27.00 -23.48 -25.18
C ASP A 124 -27.15 -24.05 -26.59
N ASN A 125 -26.10 -23.97 -27.42
CA ASN A 125 -26.09 -24.60 -28.75
C ASN A 125 -26.23 -26.13 -28.65
N ILE A 126 -25.49 -26.77 -27.72
CA ILE A 126 -25.59 -28.21 -27.48
C ILE A 126 -27.00 -28.58 -27.00
N ARG A 127 -27.55 -27.85 -26.02
CA ARG A 127 -28.93 -28.08 -25.54
C ARG A 127 -29.96 -27.99 -26.66
N LEU A 128 -29.86 -26.97 -27.52
CA LEU A 128 -30.77 -26.80 -28.64
C LEU A 128 -30.68 -27.95 -29.65
N LYS A 129 -29.47 -28.47 -29.91
CA LYS A 129 -29.28 -29.63 -30.79
C LYS A 129 -29.89 -30.90 -30.19
N PHE A 130 -29.75 -31.13 -28.89
CA PHE A 130 -30.38 -32.26 -28.20
C PHE A 130 -31.91 -32.16 -28.21
N MET A 131 -32.47 -30.96 -27.98
CA MET A 131 -33.94 -30.77 -28.02
C MET A 131 -34.55 -30.95 -29.41
N LYS A 132 -33.78 -30.75 -30.48
CA LYS A 132 -34.23 -30.98 -31.86
C LYS A 132 -34.08 -32.43 -32.33
N ALA A 133 -33.34 -33.25 -31.59
CA ALA A 133 -33.03 -34.63 -31.95
C ALA A 133 -33.94 -35.67 -31.27
N ASN A 134 -34.78 -35.23 -30.31
CA ASN A 134 -35.86 -35.99 -29.69
C ASN A 134 -37.22 -35.48 -30.18
#